data_AF-A0A9D7P1N0-F1
#
_entry.id   AF-A0A9D7P1N0-F1
#
_cell.length_a   1.000
_cell.length_b   1.000
_cell.length_c   1.000
_cell.angle_alpha   90.00
_cell.angle_beta   90.00
_cell.angle_gamma   90.00
#
_symmetry.space_group_name_H-M   'P 1'
#
loop_
_entity.id
_entity.type
_entity.pdbx_description
1 polymer ?
#
loop_
_entity_poly.entity_id
_entity_poly.type
_entity_poly.pdbx_seq_one_letter_code
_entity_poly.pdbx_strand_id
1 'polypeptide(L)'
;MVRILCTLAFLLISLNASAARELFNGYTGAWWNPQRDGEGLLIHELKGEILFAAWFTYSESGNGDQLYLTGASQIDDEDLEVAFFQTRGAKFVRIFSAGMSLTAHGEPPD
;
A
#
# COMPACT_ATOMS: atom_id res chain seq x y z
N MET A 1 25.09 -40.35 24.07
CA MET A 1 24.95 -38.94 24.48
C MET A 1 25.16 -38.04 23.26
N VAL A 2 24.23 -38.08 22.29
CA VAL A 2 24.23 -37.23 21.07
C VAL A 2 22.76 -37.12 20.65
N ARG A 3 21.99 -36.24 21.30
CA ARG A 3 20.58 -35.99 20.94
C ARG A 3 20.12 -34.54 21.12
N ILE A 4 21.02 -33.62 21.49
CA ILE A 4 20.68 -32.24 21.87
C ILE A 4 21.12 -31.22 20.79
N LEU A 5 21.92 -31.62 19.80
CA LEU A 5 22.53 -30.67 18.86
C LEU A 5 21.66 -30.31 17.62
N CYS A 6 20.59 -31.05 17.32
CA CYS A 6 19.74 -30.76 16.14
C CYS A 6 18.62 -29.74 16.40
N THR A 7 18.29 -29.40 17.65
CA THR A 7 17.16 -28.50 17.95
C THR A 7 17.52 -27.02 17.83
N LEU A 8 18.81 -26.67 17.92
CA LEU A 8 19.29 -25.28 17.89
C LEU A 8 19.45 -24.69 16.48
N ALA A 9 19.54 -25.53 15.44
CA ALA A 9 19.62 -25.06 14.05
C ALA A 9 18.24 -24.79 13.42
N PHE A 10 17.16 -25.30 14.03
CA PHE A 10 15.78 -25.02 13.60
C PHE A 10 15.19 -23.74 14.24
N LEU A 11 15.93 -23.10 15.16
CA LEU A 11 15.45 -21.98 15.98
C LEU A 11 15.87 -20.60 15.44
N LEU A 12 16.12 -20.44 14.14
CA LEU A 12 16.61 -19.16 13.59
C LEU A 12 15.89 -18.64 12.36
N ILE A 13 14.79 -19.26 11.93
CA ILE A 13 13.88 -18.67 10.93
C ILE A 13 12.43 -18.94 11.36
N SER A 14 12.05 -18.40 12.51
CA SER A 14 10.68 -17.95 12.72
C SER A 14 10.75 -16.43 12.68
N LEU A 15 10.82 -15.86 11.47
CA LEU A 15 10.49 -14.45 11.33
C LEU A 15 9.00 -14.38 11.63
N ASN A 16 8.64 -14.12 12.89
CA ASN A 16 7.25 -13.92 13.27
C ASN A 16 6.72 -12.78 12.39
N ALA A 17 5.59 -12.98 11.71
CA ALA A 17 5.01 -11.97 10.82
C ALA A 17 4.83 -10.62 11.54
N SER A 18 4.58 -10.66 12.86
CA SER A 18 4.60 -9.49 13.74
C SER A 18 5.97 -8.80 13.79
N ALA A 19 7.07 -9.53 13.98
CA ALA A 19 8.42 -8.94 14.00
C ALA A 19 8.81 -8.35 12.64
N ALA A 20 8.36 -8.96 11.53
CA ALA A 20 8.51 -8.38 10.20
C ALA A 20 7.67 -7.09 10.05
N ARG A 21 6.41 -7.08 10.49
CA ARG A 21 5.57 -5.87 10.50
C ARG A 21 6.19 -4.73 11.29
N GLU A 22 6.74 -5.00 12.47
CA GLU A 22 7.42 -3.97 13.29
C GLU A 22 8.65 -3.37 12.58
N LEU A 23 9.38 -4.17 11.81
CA LEU A 23 10.56 -3.70 11.05
C LEU A 23 10.18 -2.90 9.79
N PHE A 24 8.98 -3.11 9.24
CA PHE A 24 8.52 -2.51 7.99
C PHE A 24 7.34 -1.52 8.15
N ASN A 25 7.04 -1.06 9.37
CA ASN A 25 5.87 -0.20 9.68
C ASN A 25 4.53 -0.80 9.21
N GLY A 26 4.34 -2.10 9.45
CA GLY A 26 3.15 -2.83 9.03
C GLY A 26 3.14 -3.08 7.52
N TYR A 27 1.94 -3.07 6.95
CA TYR A 27 1.77 -3.19 5.49
C TYR A 27 1.83 -1.84 4.76
N THR A 28 2.14 -0.75 5.45
CA THR A 28 1.98 0.60 4.91
C THR A 28 3.11 0.99 3.97
N GLY A 29 2.77 1.40 2.75
CA GLY A 29 3.72 1.97 1.82
C GLY A 29 3.10 2.44 0.51
N ALA A 30 3.92 3.11 -0.29
CA ALA A 30 3.57 3.53 -1.63
C ALA A 30 4.73 3.22 -2.58
N TRP A 31 4.42 2.56 -3.68
CA TRP A 31 5.36 2.15 -4.72
C TRP A 31 4.83 2.59 -6.07
N TRP A 32 5.72 2.98 -6.96
CA TRP A 32 5.38 3.45 -8.29
C TRP A 32 6.28 2.78 -9.33
N ASN A 33 5.79 2.66 -10.56
CA ASN A 33 6.56 2.09 -11.66
C ASN A 33 7.26 3.22 -12.45
N PRO A 34 8.60 3.31 -12.42
CA PRO A 34 9.32 4.38 -13.09
C PRO A 34 9.33 4.31 -14.61
N GLN A 35 8.83 3.23 -15.20
CA GLN A 35 8.72 3.07 -16.65
C GLN A 35 7.31 3.33 -17.17
N ARG A 36 6.32 3.46 -16.27
CA ARG A 36 4.90 3.60 -16.61
C ARG A 36 4.27 4.64 -15.69
N ASP A 37 4.33 5.89 -16.14
CA ASP A 37 3.72 7.02 -15.43
C ASP A 37 2.26 6.71 -15.07
N GLY A 38 1.83 7.09 -13.87
CA GLY A 38 0.47 6.81 -13.40
C GLY A 38 0.22 5.40 -12.88
N GLU A 39 1.22 4.51 -12.90
CA GLU A 39 1.12 3.19 -12.24
C GLU A 39 1.76 3.18 -10.85
N GLY A 40 1.07 2.52 -9.92
CA GLY A 40 1.58 2.34 -8.58
C GLY A 40 0.62 1.62 -7.65
N LEU A 41 1.14 1.22 -6.51
CA LEU A 41 0.41 0.55 -5.44
C LEU A 41 0.56 1.37 -4.17
N LEU A 42 -0.55 1.65 -3.51
CA LEU A 42 -0.59 2.21 -2.18
C LEU A 42 -1.26 1.20 -1.26
N ILE A 43 -0.61 0.90 -0.15
CA ILE A 43 -1.16 0.09 0.92
C ILE A 43 -1.08 0.92 2.20
N HIS A 44 -2.15 0.92 2.97
CA HIS A 44 -2.19 1.63 4.24
C HIS A 44 -2.94 0.82 5.29
N GLU A 45 -2.26 0.57 6.40
CA GLU A 45 -2.85 -0.05 7.57
C GLU A 45 -3.53 1.04 8.42
N LEU A 46 -4.84 0.91 8.57
CA LEU A 46 -5.68 1.81 9.33
C LEU A 46 -5.89 1.22 10.73
N LYS A 47 -5.29 1.88 11.73
CA LYS A 47 -5.44 1.54 13.17
C LYS A 47 -5.06 0.10 13.55
N GLY A 48 -4.28 -0.59 12.74
CA GLY A 48 -3.86 -1.97 13.03
C GLY A 48 -4.85 -3.06 12.61
N GLU A 49 -6.07 -2.69 12.21
CA GLU A 49 -7.19 -3.63 12.04
C GLU A 49 -7.65 -3.74 10.59
N ILE A 50 -7.45 -2.69 9.79
CA ILE A 50 -7.94 -2.63 8.42
C ILE A 50 -6.77 -2.39 7.48
N LEU A 51 -6.65 -3.22 6.44
CA LEU A 51 -5.79 -2.95 5.32
C LEU A 51 -6.59 -2.23 4.24
N PHE A 52 -6.20 -1.01 3.89
CA PHE A 52 -6.64 -0.33 2.68
C PHE A 52 -5.59 -0.50 1.58
N ALA A 53 -6.02 -0.80 0.36
CA ALA A 53 -5.15 -0.86 -0.80
C ALA A 53 -5.75 -0.11 -1.99
N ALA A 54 -4.91 0.64 -2.70
CA ALA A 54 -5.24 1.29 -3.95
C ALA A 54 -4.20 0.93 -5.02
N TRP A 55 -4.65 0.44 -6.17
CA TRP A 55 -3.82 0.09 -7.30
C TRP A 55 -4.20 0.93 -8.51
N PHE A 56 -3.22 1.71 -8.97
CA PHE A 56 -3.28 2.55 -10.16
C PHE A 56 -2.62 1.79 -11.30
N THR A 57 -3.37 1.49 -12.34
CA THR A 57 -2.90 0.72 -13.50
C THR A 57 -3.64 1.13 -14.77
N TYR A 58 -3.44 0.42 -15.87
CA TYR A 58 -4.10 0.64 -17.15
C TYR A 58 -4.84 -0.61 -17.62
N SER A 59 -5.96 -0.43 -18.33
CA SER A 59 -6.72 -1.54 -18.91
C SER A 59 -5.93 -2.22 -20.03
N GLU A 60 -5.88 -3.55 -19.99
CA GLU A 60 -5.33 -4.35 -21.09
C GLU A 60 -6.27 -4.40 -22.30
N SER A 61 -7.56 -4.06 -22.13
CA SER A 61 -8.51 -4.00 -23.25
C SER A 61 -8.38 -2.68 -24.03
N GLY A 62 -7.50 -2.72 -25.03
CA GLY A 62 -7.59 -1.96 -26.29
C GLY A 62 -7.22 -0.48 -26.27
N ASN A 63 -7.55 0.27 -25.21
CA ASN A 63 -7.38 1.73 -25.21
C ASN A 63 -6.31 2.22 -24.22
N GLY A 64 -5.81 1.33 -23.34
CA GLY A 64 -4.88 1.74 -22.28
C GLY A 64 -5.51 2.76 -21.32
N ASP A 65 -6.83 2.69 -21.12
CA ASP A 65 -7.52 3.60 -20.21
C ASP A 65 -7.05 3.39 -18.77
N GLN A 66 -6.87 4.47 -18.02
CA GLN A 66 -6.47 4.39 -16.62
C GLN A 66 -7.54 3.66 -15.79
N LEU A 67 -7.07 2.66 -15.04
CA LEU A 67 -7.81 1.90 -14.04
C LEU A 67 -7.37 2.33 -12.64
N TYR A 68 -8.37 2.59 -11.81
CA TYR A 68 -8.22 2.93 -10.41
C TYR A 68 -8.95 1.87 -9.60
N LEU A 69 -8.21 0.97 -8.97
CA LEU A 69 -8.75 -0.11 -8.17
C LEU A 69 -8.55 0.23 -6.70
N THR A 70 -9.59 0.09 -5.88
CA THR A 70 -9.49 0.28 -4.43
C THR A 70 -10.19 -0.86 -3.70
N GLY A 71 -9.63 -1.29 -2.58
CA GLY A 71 -10.21 -2.30 -1.70
C GLY A 71 -9.81 -2.08 -0.26
N ALA A 72 -10.58 -2.66 0.65
CA ALA A 72 -10.20 -2.73 2.05
C ALA A 72 -10.66 -4.06 2.65
N SER A 73 -9.89 -4.59 3.59
CA SER A 73 -10.21 -5.82 4.31
C SER A 73 -9.77 -5.72 5.76
N GLN A 74 -10.38 -6.53 6.63
CA GLN A 74 -9.87 -6.69 7.99
C GLN A 74 -8.58 -7.51 7.93
N ILE A 75 -7.62 -7.14 8.77
CA ILE A 75 -6.36 -7.88 8.89
C ILE A 75 -6.64 -9.11 9.75
N ASP A 76 -6.43 -10.28 9.14
CA ASP A 76 -6.43 -11.59 9.81
C ASP A 76 -4.99 -12.14 9.86
N ASP A 77 -4.71 -12.99 10.83
CA ASP A 77 -3.37 -13.52 11.11
C ASP A 77 -2.97 -14.66 10.15
N GLU A 78 -3.93 -15.29 9.47
CA GLU A 78 -3.70 -16.43 8.59
C GLU A 78 -3.65 -16.04 7.10
N ASP A 79 -4.72 -15.40 6.59
CA ASP A 79 -4.84 -15.03 5.18
C ASP A 79 -5.45 -13.62 5.02
N LEU A 80 -4.81 -12.77 4.21
CA LEU A 80 -5.29 -11.42 3.92
C LEU A 80 -5.69 -11.29 2.46
N GLU A 81 -6.99 -11.40 2.20
CA GLU A 81 -7.59 -11.17 0.89
C GLU A 81 -8.24 -9.78 0.82
N VAL A 82 -7.95 -9.02 -0.24
CA VAL A 82 -8.54 -7.71 -0.50
C VAL A 82 -9.31 -7.75 -1.82
N ALA A 83 -10.64 -7.66 -1.73
CA ALA A 83 -11.48 -7.49 -2.92
C ALA A 83 -11.33 -6.07 -3.47
N PHE A 84 -10.94 -5.95 -4.75
CA PHE A 84 -10.78 -4.67 -5.42
C PHE A 84 -12.02 -4.29 -6.23
N PHE A 85 -12.40 -3.03 -6.10
CA PHE A 85 -13.46 -2.41 -6.90
C PHE A 85 -12.87 -1.36 -7.83
N GLN A 86 -13.31 -1.35 -9.08
CA GLN A 86 -12.95 -0.29 -10.02
C GLN A 86 -13.72 0.98 -9.68
N THR A 87 -13.00 2.05 -9.36
CA THR A 87 -13.56 3.39 -9.26
C THR A 87 -13.65 4.01 -10.66
N ARG A 88 -14.78 4.66 -10.94
CA ARG A 88 -15.08 5.31 -12.23
C ARG A 88 -15.67 6.69 -11.98
N GLY A 89 -15.49 7.60 -12.92
CA GLY A 89 -16.18 8.90 -12.91
C GLY A 89 -15.57 9.95 -11.97
N ALA A 90 -14.35 9.74 -11.45
CA ALA A 90 -13.60 10.80 -10.80
C ALA A 90 -13.35 11.93 -11.81
N LYS A 91 -14.17 12.98 -11.75
CA LYS A 91 -13.95 14.21 -12.50
C LYS A 91 -12.96 15.04 -11.70
N PHE A 92 -11.69 15.03 -12.09
CA PHE A 92 -10.81 16.14 -11.75
C PHE A 92 -11.37 17.39 -12.44
N VAL A 93 -12.12 18.19 -11.69
CA VAL A 93 -12.42 19.56 -12.15
C VAL A 93 -11.07 20.22 -12.38
N ARG A 94 -10.93 20.94 -13.50
CA ARG A 94 -9.72 21.66 -13.92
C ARG A 94 -9.40 22.82 -12.95
N ILE A 95 -9.12 22.52 -11.69
CA ILE A 95 -8.56 23.48 -10.72
C ILE A 95 -7.04 23.38 -10.65
N PHE A 96 -6.43 22.34 -11.23
CA PHE A 96 -4.98 22.25 -11.40
C PHE A 96 -4.59 22.79 -12.78
N SER A 97 -4.31 24.09 -12.82
CA SER A 97 -3.44 24.66 -13.86
C SER A 97 -2.00 24.33 -13.46
N ALA A 98 -1.17 23.86 -14.40
CA ALA A 98 0.25 23.53 -14.19
C ALA A 98 1.16 24.75 -13.89
N GLY A 99 0.68 25.69 -13.07
CA GLY A 99 1.36 26.91 -12.66
C GLY A 99 0.85 27.51 -11.34
N MET A 100 0.00 26.81 -10.59
CA MET A 100 -0.41 27.27 -9.26
C MET A 100 0.56 26.75 -8.19
N SER A 101 1.46 27.61 -7.72
CA SER A 101 2.21 27.40 -6.48
C SER A 101 1.28 27.61 -5.28
N LEU A 102 1.09 26.58 -4.46
CA LEU A 102 0.42 26.72 -3.17
C LEU A 102 1.39 27.38 -2.19
N THR A 103 1.32 28.70 -2.05
CA THR A 103 1.94 29.37 -0.90
C THR A 103 1.01 29.18 0.29
N ALA A 104 1.36 28.26 1.19
CA ALA A 104 0.66 28.14 2.47
C ALA A 104 0.91 29.43 3.28
N HIS A 105 -0.09 30.29 3.41
CA HIS A 105 -0.10 31.37 4.40
C HIS A 105 -0.53 30.77 5.73
N GLY A 106 0.44 30.29 6.51
CA GLY A 106 0.30 30.17 7.95
C GLY A 106 0.90 31.42 8.58
N GLU A 107 0.07 32.20 9.28
CA GLU A 107 0.58 33.24 10.18
C GLU A 107 1.40 32.54 11.29
N PRO A 108 2.62 33.00 11.62
CA PRO A 108 3.34 32.47 12.76
C PRO A 108 2.58 32.80 14.05
N PRO A 109 2.56 31.91 15.06
CA PRO A 109 1.94 32.21 16.34
C PRO A 109 2.73 33.32 17.07
N ASP A 110 1.98 34.23 17.69
CA ASP A 110 2.46 35.33 18.54
C ASP A 110 3.45 34.89 19.64
#